data_AF-A0A8C4QVP9-F1
#
_entry.id   AF-A0A8C4QVP9-F1
#
_cell.length_a   1.000
_cell.length_b   1.000
_cell.length_c   1.000
_cell.angle_alpha   90.00
_cell.angle_beta   90.00
_cell.angle_gamma   90.00
#
_symmetry.space_group_name_H-M   'P 1'
#
loop_
_entity.id
_entity.type
_entity.pdbx_description
1 polymer ?
#
loop_
_entity_poly.entity_id
_entity_poly.type
_entity_poly.pdbx_seq_one_letter_code
_entity_poly.pdbx_strand_id
1 'polypeptide(L)'
;MESPEAVFTFAYLLFAICFLLTPTEFRSAGITVHGLLAGFLGSEDLDFVRFHMRRTAAALLLHSFLPFFYYLGLGVAAPHKNLFSTLPDTFVWRAFLAVAFGLPIWAALVGLAWRRNSWDGHPLAHSLEIQAPAGAGWRAAALLLNTEFCRIDKFSRGPPEGRVVVTDSWVVCTAAYSVNVALQRDAHLELAEARRHTLSAETSTAVQMLTVRVKSRNPQVAPFDIRLNSTEYGELREKLQAPIHAASNVVIHQTLNDLFLDAFRAQVELNPHCAMPAHLQEVEPCIGCMQGPANVKLFHRCGASAAGECEMCRCRPMWCLACMGRWFASRQDQQRPERWLSGRAPCPTCRAPFCVLDVSLTSQNPTSKQLQHVMAHHSRLSNSQSCEICGNPIELQLSSDHETQNQLSSS
;
A
#
# COMPACT_ATOMS: atom_id res chain seq x y z
N MET A 1 -8.46 -0.02 -41.78
CA MET A 1 -7.34 0.90 -42.10
C MET A 1 -7.27 1.86 -40.93
N GLU A 2 -6.26 1.74 -40.08
CA GLU A 2 -6.12 2.54 -38.86
C GLU A 2 -5.99 4.02 -39.25
N SER A 3 -6.83 4.89 -38.69
CA SER A 3 -6.73 6.32 -38.99
C SER A 3 -5.44 6.84 -38.34
N PRO A 4 -4.50 7.43 -39.10
CA PRO A 4 -3.19 7.84 -38.58
C PRO A 4 -3.31 8.87 -37.45
N GLU A 5 -4.38 9.65 -37.46
CA GLU A 5 -4.80 10.54 -36.39
C GLU A 5 -5.12 9.81 -35.07
N ALA A 6 -5.85 8.69 -35.11
CA ALA A 6 -6.21 7.97 -33.90
C ALA A 6 -4.99 7.29 -33.28
N VAL A 7 -4.11 6.74 -34.11
CA VAL A 7 -2.83 6.16 -33.67
C VAL A 7 -1.96 7.24 -33.02
N PHE A 8 -1.81 8.40 -33.67
CA PHE A 8 -1.06 9.53 -33.09
C PHE A 8 -1.66 10.01 -31.77
N THR A 9 -2.98 10.21 -31.71
CA THR A 9 -3.65 10.68 -30.49
C THR A 9 -3.48 9.68 -29.35
N PHE A 10 -3.65 8.39 -29.61
CA PHE A 10 -3.45 7.36 -28.59
C PHE A 10 -2.01 7.34 -28.07
N ALA A 11 -1.03 7.34 -28.99
CA ALA A 11 0.39 7.37 -28.62
C ALA A 11 0.75 8.63 -27.83
N TYR A 12 0.22 9.79 -28.23
CA TYR A 12 0.44 11.05 -27.54
C TYR A 12 -0.18 11.07 -26.15
N LEU A 13 -1.42 10.57 -26.00
CA LEU A 13 -2.08 10.47 -24.70
C LEU A 13 -1.31 9.55 -23.75
N LEU A 14 -0.83 8.41 -24.25
CA LEU A 14 0.03 7.51 -23.49
C LEU A 14 1.30 8.23 -23.03
N PHE A 15 1.99 8.92 -23.95
CA PHE A 15 3.17 9.71 -23.62
C PHE A 15 2.87 10.80 -22.58
N ALA A 16 1.79 11.57 -22.76
CA ALA A 16 1.40 12.63 -21.84
C ALA A 16 1.07 12.08 -20.44
N ILE A 17 0.36 10.96 -20.34
CA ILE A 17 0.07 10.29 -19.07
C ILE A 17 1.37 9.83 -18.41
N CYS A 18 2.27 9.18 -19.15
CA CYS A 18 3.56 8.76 -18.62
C CYS A 18 4.43 9.95 -18.20
N PHE A 19 4.40 11.06 -18.94
CA PHE A 19 5.14 12.26 -18.60
C PHE A 19 4.59 12.94 -17.32
N LEU A 20 3.27 12.92 -17.12
CA LEU A 20 2.62 13.48 -15.92
C LEU A 20 2.78 12.59 -14.68
N LEU A 21 2.71 11.26 -14.84
CA LEU A 21 2.78 10.29 -13.73
C LEU A 21 4.20 9.80 -13.42
N THR A 22 5.15 10.11 -14.31
CA THR A 22 6.57 9.77 -14.22
C THR A 22 6.85 8.35 -13.72
N PRO A 23 6.41 7.31 -14.48
CA PRO A 23 6.71 5.93 -14.13
C PRO A 23 8.23 5.66 -14.18
N THR A 24 8.63 4.50 -13.65
CA THR A 24 10.03 4.08 -13.51
C THR A 24 10.85 4.26 -14.79
N GLU A 25 10.26 3.96 -15.95
CA GLU A 25 10.91 4.01 -17.26
C GLU A 25 11.26 5.47 -17.62
N PHE A 26 10.31 6.39 -17.45
CA PHE A 26 10.52 7.83 -17.71
C PHE A 26 11.53 8.44 -16.73
N ARG A 27 11.50 8.01 -15.46
CA ARG A 27 12.50 8.41 -14.47
C ARG A 27 13.89 7.94 -14.87
N SER A 28 14.03 6.67 -15.25
CA SER A 28 15.30 6.08 -15.67
C SER A 28 15.87 6.72 -16.94
N ALA A 29 15.00 7.14 -17.86
CA ALA A 29 15.37 7.85 -19.08
C ALA A 29 15.66 9.34 -18.88
N GLY A 30 15.44 9.88 -17.66
CA GLY A 30 15.60 11.31 -17.38
C GLY A 30 14.52 12.21 -18.00
N ILE A 31 13.44 11.64 -18.52
CA ILE A 31 12.29 12.36 -19.12
C ILE A 31 11.32 12.77 -18.01
N THR A 32 11.84 13.55 -17.05
CA THR A 32 11.08 14.12 -15.94
C THR A 32 11.35 15.63 -15.88
N VAL A 33 10.51 16.38 -15.16
CA VAL A 33 10.74 17.82 -14.97
C VAL A 33 12.11 18.05 -14.34
N HIS A 34 12.48 17.20 -13.38
CA HIS A 34 13.78 17.25 -12.74
C HIS A 34 14.94 16.99 -13.71
N GLY A 35 14.87 15.92 -14.51
CA GLY A 35 15.92 15.56 -15.46
C GLY A 35 16.11 16.60 -16.57
N LEU A 36 15.01 17.11 -17.13
CA LEU A 36 15.05 18.09 -18.22
C LEU A 36 15.54 19.48 -17.78
N LEU A 37 15.32 19.85 -16.51
CA LEU A 37 15.63 21.19 -15.99
C LEU A 37 16.63 21.14 -14.82
N ALA A 38 17.45 20.10 -14.72
CA ALA A 38 18.38 19.90 -13.61
C ALA A 38 19.28 21.13 -13.35
N GLY A 39 19.83 21.74 -14.41
CA GLY A 39 20.67 22.94 -14.29
C GLY A 39 19.93 24.19 -13.79
N PHE A 40 18.63 24.31 -14.06
CA PHE A 40 17.81 25.44 -13.58
C PHE A 40 17.35 25.24 -12.13
N LEU A 41 17.00 24.00 -11.77
CA LEU A 41 16.50 23.66 -10.44
C LEU A 41 17.59 23.80 -9.38
N GLY A 42 18.83 23.47 -9.71
CA GLY A 42 19.95 23.42 -8.77
C GLY A 42 19.94 22.14 -7.94
N SER A 43 20.59 22.17 -6.77
CA SER A 43 20.69 21.02 -5.89
C SER A 43 19.63 21.05 -4.78
N GLU A 44 18.91 19.93 -4.62
CA GLU A 44 17.97 19.69 -3.52
C GLU A 44 18.68 19.77 -2.15
N ASP A 45 19.93 19.28 -2.06
CA ASP A 45 20.69 19.23 -0.81
C ASP A 45 21.23 20.58 -0.35
N LEU A 46 21.29 21.60 -1.23
CA LEU A 46 21.79 22.93 -0.85
C LEU A 46 20.67 23.85 -0.38
N ASP A 47 19.51 23.80 -1.03
CA ASP A 47 18.37 24.68 -0.75
C ASP A 47 17.07 23.97 -1.11
N PHE A 48 16.64 23.07 -0.24
CA PHE A 48 15.46 22.22 -0.41
C PHE A 48 14.21 23.03 -0.78
N VAL A 49 13.92 24.08 -0.01
CA VAL A 49 12.71 24.89 -0.21
C VAL A 49 12.73 25.59 -1.58
N ARG A 50 13.83 26.25 -1.94
CA ARG A 50 13.93 26.95 -3.23
C ARG A 50 13.95 25.98 -4.40
N PHE A 51 14.63 24.85 -4.27
CA PHE A 51 14.62 23.78 -5.27
C PHE A 51 13.18 23.35 -5.57
N HIS A 52 12.39 23.09 -4.52
CA HIS A 52 11.00 22.65 -4.69
C HIS A 52 10.06 23.74 -5.22
N MET A 53 10.25 25.01 -4.84
CA MET A 53 9.53 26.14 -5.43
C MET A 53 9.80 26.28 -6.94
N ARG A 54 11.07 26.13 -7.34
CA ARG A 54 11.43 26.14 -8.77
C ARG A 54 10.87 24.91 -9.48
N ARG A 55 10.88 23.75 -8.83
CA ARG A 55 10.37 22.49 -9.38
C ARG A 55 8.88 22.56 -9.68
N THR A 56 8.06 23.02 -8.74
CA THR A 56 6.60 23.14 -8.95
C THR A 56 6.27 24.17 -10.03
N ALA A 57 6.98 25.30 -10.08
CA ALA A 57 6.82 26.29 -11.15
C ALA A 57 7.25 25.76 -12.52
N ALA A 58 8.38 25.04 -12.58
CA ALA A 58 8.87 24.38 -13.79
C ALA A 58 7.91 23.29 -14.27
N ALA A 59 7.39 22.46 -13.37
CA ALA A 59 6.42 21.41 -13.69
C ALA A 59 5.12 22.02 -14.24
N LEU A 60 4.61 23.08 -13.60
CA LEU A 60 3.43 23.80 -14.08
C LEU A 60 3.64 24.31 -15.51
N LEU A 61 4.78 24.96 -15.77
CA LEU A 61 5.10 25.49 -17.09
C LEU A 61 5.27 24.38 -18.13
N LEU A 62 6.09 23.36 -17.83
CA LEU A 62 6.40 22.30 -18.79
C LEU A 62 5.16 21.46 -19.13
N HIS A 63 4.35 21.10 -18.14
CA HIS A 63 3.13 20.32 -18.36
C HIS A 63 2.05 21.16 -19.07
N SER A 64 2.05 22.49 -18.92
CA SER A 64 1.12 23.37 -19.65
C SER A 64 1.35 23.40 -21.17
N PHE A 65 2.54 23.00 -21.65
CA PHE A 65 2.82 22.88 -23.09
C PHE A 65 2.29 21.58 -23.71
N LEU A 66 1.78 20.61 -22.93
CA LEU A 66 1.27 19.35 -23.47
C LEU A 66 0.12 19.54 -24.49
N PRO A 67 -0.87 20.42 -24.28
CA PRO A 67 -1.89 20.66 -25.30
C PRO A 67 -1.31 21.32 -26.55
N PHE A 68 -0.32 22.19 -26.41
CA PHE A 68 0.36 22.84 -27.53
C PHE A 68 1.12 21.85 -28.41
N PHE A 69 1.92 20.96 -27.80
CA PHE A 69 2.64 19.94 -28.57
C PHE A 69 1.70 18.90 -29.19
N TYR A 70 0.55 18.61 -28.55
CA TYR A 70 -0.48 17.79 -29.17
C TYR A 70 -1.02 18.45 -30.46
N TYR A 71 -1.34 19.75 -30.39
CA TYR A 71 -1.83 20.51 -31.54
C TYR A 71 -0.85 20.47 -32.70
N LEU A 72 0.43 20.75 -32.41
CA LEU A 72 1.50 20.74 -33.40
C LEU A 72 1.69 19.35 -34.01
N GLY A 73 1.78 18.31 -33.19
CA GLY A 73 1.98 16.95 -33.68
C GLY A 73 0.79 16.43 -34.49
N LEU A 74 -0.44 16.74 -34.07
CA LEU A 74 -1.64 16.36 -34.82
C LEU A 74 -1.71 17.09 -36.17
N GLY A 75 -1.30 18.36 -36.24
CA GLY A 75 -1.21 19.10 -37.51
C GLY A 75 -0.25 18.46 -38.50
N VAL A 76 0.86 17.87 -38.01
CA VAL A 76 1.79 17.10 -38.84
C VAL A 76 1.23 15.74 -39.23
N ALA A 77 0.61 15.02 -38.29
CA ALA A 77 0.08 13.67 -38.52
C ALA A 77 -1.20 13.64 -39.39
N ALA A 78 -2.00 14.70 -39.36
CA ALA A 78 -3.27 14.82 -40.06
C ALA A 78 -3.34 16.13 -40.88
N PRO A 79 -2.54 16.28 -41.95
CA PRO A 79 -2.46 17.52 -42.72
C PRO A 79 -3.80 17.91 -43.37
N HIS A 80 -4.66 16.93 -43.66
CA HIS A 80 -6.00 17.15 -44.20
C HIS A 80 -6.93 17.96 -43.28
N LYS A 81 -6.60 18.10 -41.98
CA LYS A 81 -7.34 18.94 -41.03
C LYS A 81 -6.99 20.43 -41.12
N ASN A 82 -6.00 20.80 -41.93
CA ASN A 82 -5.56 22.18 -42.14
C ASN A 82 -5.30 22.95 -40.84
N LEU A 83 -4.75 22.29 -39.81
CA LEU A 83 -4.54 22.90 -38.47
C LEU A 83 -3.50 24.03 -38.47
N PHE A 84 -2.63 24.09 -39.48
CA PHE A 84 -1.63 25.14 -39.65
C PHE A 84 -2.08 26.31 -40.52
N SER A 85 -3.35 26.32 -40.97
CA SER A 85 -3.91 27.54 -41.55
C SER A 85 -3.88 28.67 -40.52
N THR A 86 -3.82 29.93 -40.99
CA THR A 86 -3.71 31.12 -40.11
C THR A 86 -4.78 31.17 -39.03
N LEU A 87 -5.98 30.64 -39.32
CA LEU A 87 -7.04 30.37 -38.37
C LEU A 87 -7.70 29.03 -38.74
N PRO A 88 -7.73 28.04 -37.83
CA PRO A 88 -8.36 26.75 -38.09
C PRO A 88 -9.84 26.91 -38.52
N ASP A 89 -10.32 26.10 -39.44
CA ASP A 89 -11.65 26.30 -40.02
C ASP A 89 -12.79 26.08 -39.02
N THR A 90 -12.58 25.16 -38.07
CA THR A 90 -13.59 24.84 -37.05
C THR A 90 -13.39 25.65 -35.77
N PHE A 91 -14.49 26.08 -35.15
CA PHE A 91 -14.49 26.71 -33.83
C PHE A 91 -13.77 25.86 -32.77
N VAL A 92 -13.92 24.54 -32.82
CA VAL A 92 -13.30 23.61 -31.85
C VAL A 92 -11.78 23.73 -31.88
N TRP A 93 -11.16 23.69 -33.07
CA TRP A 93 -9.71 23.84 -33.20
C TRP A 93 -9.21 25.23 -32.83
N ARG A 94 -10.00 26.29 -33.08
CA ARG A 94 -9.68 27.65 -32.62
C ARG A 94 -9.68 27.74 -31.09
N ALA A 95 -10.72 27.21 -30.45
CA ALA A 95 -10.82 27.18 -28.99
C ALA A 95 -9.68 26.34 -28.37
N PHE A 96 -9.38 25.17 -28.95
CA PHE A 96 -8.28 24.34 -28.50
C PHE A 96 -6.93 25.06 -28.61
N LEU A 97 -6.67 25.72 -29.75
CA LEU A 97 -5.45 26.50 -29.97
C LEU A 97 -5.32 27.65 -28.96
N ALA A 98 -6.42 28.37 -28.70
CA ALA A 98 -6.45 29.42 -27.69
C ALA A 98 -6.10 28.91 -26.29
N VAL A 99 -6.62 27.74 -25.90
CA VAL A 99 -6.26 27.09 -24.63
C VAL A 99 -4.80 26.63 -24.63
N ALA A 100 -4.34 26.04 -25.74
CA ALA A 100 -2.99 25.53 -25.88
C ALA A 100 -1.91 26.62 -25.76
N PHE A 101 -2.20 27.84 -26.20
CA PHE A 101 -1.32 29.01 -25.96
C PHE A 101 -1.60 29.69 -24.62
N GLY A 102 -2.86 29.77 -24.20
CA GLY A 102 -3.28 30.42 -22.98
C GLY A 102 -2.70 29.76 -21.73
N LEU A 103 -2.66 28.44 -21.67
CA LEU A 103 -2.15 27.68 -20.52
C LEU A 103 -0.65 27.96 -20.24
N PRO A 104 0.29 27.86 -21.21
CA PRO A 104 1.67 28.26 -21.01
C PRO A 104 1.87 29.72 -20.66
N ILE A 105 1.13 30.62 -21.30
CA ILE A 105 1.20 32.06 -20.98
C ILE A 105 0.79 32.29 -19.53
N TRP A 106 -0.33 31.71 -19.11
CA TRP A 106 -0.80 31.80 -17.73
C TRP A 106 0.22 31.20 -16.74
N ALA A 107 0.73 29.99 -17.00
CA ALA A 107 1.73 29.35 -16.15
C ALA A 107 3.02 30.19 -16.04
N ALA A 108 3.47 30.76 -17.15
CA ALA A 108 4.63 31.66 -17.17
C ALA A 108 4.37 32.94 -16.38
N LEU A 109 3.18 33.56 -16.51
CA LEU A 109 2.80 34.74 -15.74
C LEU A 109 2.76 34.44 -14.24
N VAL A 110 2.19 33.29 -13.83
CA VAL A 110 2.18 32.85 -12.43
C VAL A 110 3.60 32.64 -11.91
N GLY A 111 4.45 31.90 -12.64
CA GLY A 111 5.84 31.68 -12.25
C GLY A 111 6.66 32.96 -12.16
N LEU A 112 6.45 33.90 -13.10
CA LEU A 112 7.08 35.22 -13.08
C LEU A 112 6.56 36.08 -11.92
N ALA A 113 5.27 36.02 -11.61
CA ALA A 113 4.68 36.73 -10.47
C ALA A 113 5.29 36.22 -9.14
N TRP A 114 5.41 34.91 -8.96
CA TRP A 114 6.11 34.33 -7.82
C TRP A 114 7.55 34.79 -7.74
N ARG A 115 8.29 34.71 -8.85
CA ARG A 115 9.70 35.14 -8.89
C ARG A 115 9.88 36.63 -8.56
N ARG A 116 8.99 37.49 -9.09
CA ARG A 116 9.02 38.95 -8.83
C ARG A 116 8.70 39.27 -7.37
N ASN A 117 7.77 38.54 -6.77
CA ASN A 117 7.43 38.70 -5.37
C ASN A 117 8.31 37.85 -4.44
N SER A 118 9.57 37.61 -4.82
CA SER A 118 10.54 36.84 -4.02
C SER A 118 10.01 35.51 -3.43
N TRP A 119 9.11 34.87 -4.17
CA TRP A 119 8.39 33.63 -3.84
C TRP A 119 7.38 33.71 -2.68
N ASP A 120 7.08 34.90 -2.16
CA ASP A 120 6.14 35.11 -1.04
C ASP A 120 4.72 34.63 -1.36
N GLY A 121 4.29 34.72 -2.62
CA GLY A 121 2.98 34.24 -3.07
C GLY A 121 2.92 32.75 -3.45
N HIS A 122 4.01 32.00 -3.27
CA HIS A 122 4.06 30.58 -3.63
C HIS A 122 3.34 29.72 -2.57
N PRO A 123 2.57 28.68 -2.94
CA PRO A 123 1.86 27.83 -1.98
C PRO A 123 2.75 27.27 -0.86
N LEU A 124 3.96 26.81 -1.18
CA LEU A 124 4.94 26.34 -0.18
C LEU A 124 5.36 27.45 0.81
N ALA A 125 5.49 28.70 0.36
CA ALA A 125 5.82 29.81 1.26
C ALA A 125 4.68 30.02 2.26
N HIS A 126 3.43 30.00 1.80
CA HIS A 126 2.26 30.10 2.67
C HIS A 126 2.15 28.92 3.65
N SER A 127 2.40 27.69 3.20
CA SER A 127 2.40 26.50 4.08
C SER A 127 3.47 26.58 5.17
N LEU A 128 4.64 27.16 4.85
CA LEU A 128 5.72 27.41 5.81
C LEU A 128 5.40 28.58 6.75
N GLU A 129 4.74 29.64 6.26
CA GLU A 129 4.29 30.78 7.07
C GLU A 129 3.39 30.33 8.22
N ILE A 130 2.42 29.45 7.94
CA ILE A 130 1.49 28.90 8.95
C ILE A 130 2.23 28.16 10.07
N GLN A 131 3.40 27.61 9.77
CA GLN A 131 4.20 26.79 10.69
C GLN A 131 5.38 27.56 11.28
N ALA A 132 5.57 28.81 10.88
CA ALA A 132 6.70 29.58 11.29
C ALA A 132 6.54 30.04 12.76
N PRO A 133 7.64 30.22 13.50
CA PRO A 133 7.59 30.78 14.85
C PRO A 133 6.92 32.17 14.84
N ALA A 134 6.24 32.52 15.94
CA ALA A 134 5.50 33.77 16.03
C ALA A 134 6.39 34.98 15.67
N GLY A 135 6.00 35.74 14.65
CA GLY A 135 6.72 36.93 14.18
C GLY A 135 7.93 36.65 13.28
N ALA A 136 8.31 35.39 13.06
CA ALA A 136 9.37 35.00 12.13
C ALA A 136 8.71 34.45 10.87
N GLY A 137 8.59 35.25 9.80
CA GLY A 137 7.90 34.82 8.56
C GLY A 137 8.49 33.56 7.91
N TRP A 138 7.89 33.08 6.82
CA TRP A 138 8.16 31.78 6.21
C TRP A 138 9.61 31.51 5.85
N ARG A 139 10.41 32.55 5.59
CA ARG A 139 11.85 32.43 5.31
C ARG A 139 12.63 31.86 6.49
N ALA A 140 12.22 32.17 7.72
CA ALA A 140 12.83 31.61 8.92
C ALA A 140 12.50 30.10 9.04
N ALA A 141 11.24 29.73 8.80
CA ALA A 141 10.84 28.32 8.72
C ALA A 141 11.57 27.57 7.60
N ALA A 142 11.74 28.20 6.43
CA ALA A 142 12.48 27.66 5.31
C ALA A 142 13.96 27.42 5.65
N LEU A 143 14.60 28.34 6.38
CA LEU A 143 15.98 28.17 6.84
C LEU A 143 16.12 27.00 7.82
N LEU A 144 15.19 26.87 8.77
CA LEU A 144 15.18 25.73 9.69
C LEU A 144 15.00 24.41 8.94
N LEU A 145 14.03 24.35 8.03
CA LEU A 145 13.81 23.16 7.21
C LEU A 145 15.04 22.82 6.35
N ASN A 146 15.66 23.81 5.69
CA ASN A 146 16.86 23.58 4.89
C ASN A 146 18.03 23.07 5.75
N THR A 147 18.25 23.65 6.94
CA THR A 147 19.35 23.22 7.82
C THR A 147 19.11 21.82 8.39
N GLU A 148 17.88 21.46 8.74
CA GLU A 148 17.52 20.09 9.12
C GLU A 148 17.60 19.11 7.95
N PHE A 149 17.23 19.53 6.74
CA PHE A 149 17.33 18.70 5.54
C PHE A 149 18.78 18.34 5.21
N CYS A 150 19.76 19.18 5.53
CA CYS A 150 21.16 18.84 5.30
C CYS A 150 21.71 17.78 6.28
N ARG A 151 20.97 17.43 7.34
CA ARG A 151 21.42 16.42 8.30
C ARG A 151 21.35 15.02 7.69
N ILE A 152 22.32 14.19 8.08
CA ILE A 152 22.46 12.81 7.57
C ILE A 152 21.32 11.92 8.08
N ASP A 153 20.80 12.24 9.26
CA ASP A 153 19.85 11.42 10.00
C ASP A 153 18.38 11.70 9.61
N LYS A 154 18.14 12.17 8.38
CA LYS A 154 16.79 12.33 7.81
C LYS A 154 16.30 11.02 7.20
N PHE A 155 15.00 10.74 7.33
CA PHE A 155 14.35 9.73 6.49
C PHE A 155 13.98 10.39 5.16
N SER A 156 14.40 9.82 4.03
CA SER A 156 14.06 10.31 2.69
C SER A 156 13.85 9.14 1.74
N ARG A 157 12.62 8.97 1.25
CA ARG A 157 12.24 7.89 0.32
C ARG A 157 11.38 8.43 -0.82
N GLY A 158 11.46 7.77 -1.98
CA GLY A 158 10.71 8.12 -3.18
C GLY A 158 11.40 9.14 -4.12
N PRO A 159 10.89 9.30 -5.36
CA PRO A 159 11.41 10.24 -6.34
C PRO A 159 11.04 11.70 -6.00
N PRO A 160 11.73 12.73 -6.51
CA PRO A 160 11.50 14.15 -6.16
C PRO A 160 10.06 14.69 -6.32
N GLU A 161 9.22 14.02 -7.11
CA GLU A 161 7.82 14.37 -7.41
C GLU A 161 6.82 13.60 -6.53
N GLY A 162 7.30 12.70 -5.66
CA GLY A 162 6.53 11.84 -4.76
C GLY A 162 7.32 11.50 -3.49
N ARG A 163 8.30 12.35 -3.14
CA ARG A 163 9.28 12.10 -2.07
C ARG A 163 8.65 12.39 -0.73
N VAL A 164 8.91 11.50 0.22
CA VAL A 164 8.58 11.65 1.63
C VAL A 164 9.87 11.93 2.37
N VAL A 165 9.91 13.04 3.11
CA VAL A 165 11.05 13.43 3.92
C VAL A 165 10.59 13.67 5.34
N VAL A 166 11.27 13.04 6.30
CA VAL A 166 11.03 13.25 7.72
C VAL A 166 12.35 13.64 8.37
N THR A 167 12.41 14.87 8.88
CA THR A 167 13.52 15.41 9.68
C THR A 167 13.11 15.44 11.15
N ASP A 168 13.99 15.91 12.04
CA ASP A 168 13.69 15.99 13.47
C ASP A 168 12.39 16.76 13.77
N SER A 169 12.15 17.88 13.11
CA SER A 169 11.00 18.74 13.36
C SER A 169 9.93 18.68 12.27
N TRP A 170 10.23 18.18 11.07
CA TRP A 170 9.36 18.31 9.90
C TRP A 170 8.96 16.96 9.29
N VAL A 171 7.71 16.90 8.84
CA VAL A 171 7.19 15.89 7.93
C VAL A 171 6.85 16.58 6.62
N VAL A 172 7.49 16.15 5.54
CA VAL A 172 7.34 16.74 4.21
C VAL A 172 6.91 15.68 3.21
N CYS A 173 5.86 15.96 2.46
CA CYS A 173 5.41 15.14 1.35
C CYS A 173 5.40 16.00 0.09
N THR A 174 6.17 15.60 -0.90
CA THR A 174 6.26 16.29 -2.18
C THR A 174 5.38 15.60 -3.22
N ALA A 175 4.69 16.40 -4.02
CA ALA A 175 3.91 15.97 -5.17
C ALA A 175 4.43 16.68 -6.44
N ALA A 176 3.90 16.32 -7.61
CA ALA A 176 4.26 16.97 -8.88
C ALA A 176 4.09 18.49 -8.82
N TYR A 177 2.98 18.98 -8.23
CA TYR A 177 2.61 20.41 -8.23
C TYR A 177 2.52 21.06 -6.85
N SER A 178 2.65 20.29 -5.77
CA SER A 178 2.54 20.80 -4.41
C SER A 178 3.61 20.20 -3.51
N VAL A 179 3.91 20.89 -2.42
CA VAL A 179 4.76 20.39 -1.35
C VAL A 179 4.04 20.67 -0.05
N ASN A 180 3.65 19.60 0.63
CA ASN A 180 2.96 19.67 1.90
C ASN A 180 3.99 19.51 3.01
N VAL A 181 3.94 20.41 3.99
CA VAL A 181 4.82 20.42 5.15
C VAL A 181 3.97 20.40 6.40
N ALA A 182 4.39 19.68 7.43
CA ALA A 182 3.82 19.69 8.77
C ALA A 182 4.94 19.59 9.81
N LEU A 183 4.77 20.25 10.95
CA LEU A 183 5.65 20.08 12.10
C LEU A 183 5.33 18.78 12.83
N GLN A 184 6.35 17.99 13.15
CA GLN A 184 6.21 16.72 13.87
C GLN A 184 5.47 16.87 15.20
N ARG A 185 5.78 17.92 15.98
CA ARG A 185 5.14 18.19 17.28
C ARG A 185 3.62 18.41 17.19
N ASP A 186 3.15 18.83 16.02
CA ASP A 186 1.75 19.13 15.74
C ASP A 186 1.13 18.04 14.84
N ALA A 187 1.89 17.03 14.42
CA ALA A 187 1.44 15.99 13.51
C ALA A 187 0.88 14.79 14.25
N HIS A 188 -0.33 14.39 13.86
CA HIS A 188 -0.97 13.13 14.23
C HIS A 188 -0.98 12.22 13.01
N LEU A 189 -0.33 11.06 13.12
CA LEU A 189 -0.21 10.10 12.02
C LEU A 189 -1.17 8.93 12.24
N GLU A 190 -1.99 8.67 11.24
CA GLU A 190 -2.94 7.55 11.20
C GLU A 190 -2.61 6.64 10.02
N LEU A 191 -2.51 5.33 10.26
CA LEU A 191 -2.39 4.38 9.17
C LEU A 191 -3.75 4.19 8.51
N ALA A 192 -3.95 4.83 7.35
CA ALA A 192 -5.24 4.88 6.68
C ALA A 192 -5.54 3.61 5.89
N GLU A 193 -4.54 3.06 5.19
CA GLU A 193 -4.73 1.93 4.30
C GLU A 193 -3.44 1.12 4.14
N ALA A 194 -3.56 -0.19 3.90
CA ALA A 194 -2.48 -1.00 3.37
C ALA A 194 -2.95 -1.78 2.14
N ARG A 195 -2.43 -1.43 0.97
CA ARG A 195 -2.73 -2.10 -0.30
C ARG A 195 -1.61 -3.04 -0.71
N ARG A 196 -1.95 -4.32 -0.87
CA ARG A 196 -1.04 -5.31 -1.45
C ARG A 196 -1.08 -5.18 -2.97
N HIS A 197 0.08 -5.00 -3.59
CA HIS A 197 0.25 -5.08 -5.03
C HIS A 197 1.00 -6.38 -5.31
N THR A 198 0.39 -7.29 -6.08
CA THR A 198 0.97 -8.60 -6.42
C THR A 198 2.20 -8.49 -7.33
N LEU A 199 2.36 -7.35 -8.02
CA LEU A 199 3.47 -7.07 -8.93
C LEU A 199 3.96 -5.64 -8.69
N SER A 200 5.17 -5.50 -8.12
CA SER A 200 5.92 -4.24 -8.15
C SER A 200 6.87 -4.24 -9.36
N ALA A 201 6.86 -3.15 -10.13
CA ALA A 201 7.70 -2.98 -11.31
C ALA A 201 9.21 -3.05 -11.01
N GLU A 202 9.62 -2.76 -9.76
CA GLU A 202 11.02 -2.71 -9.35
C GLU A 202 11.56 -4.03 -8.78
N THR A 203 10.71 -4.92 -8.27
CA THR A 203 11.19 -6.09 -7.50
C THR A 203 10.56 -7.43 -7.90
N SER A 204 9.56 -7.44 -8.80
CA SER A 204 8.82 -8.66 -9.20
C SER A 204 8.22 -9.49 -8.05
N THR A 205 8.23 -8.96 -6.83
CA THR A 205 7.65 -9.54 -5.62
C THR A 205 6.40 -8.77 -5.21
N ALA A 206 5.53 -9.43 -4.45
CA ALA A 206 4.35 -8.78 -3.88
C ALA A 206 4.81 -7.73 -2.85
N VAL A 207 4.49 -6.46 -3.09
CA VAL A 207 4.84 -5.34 -2.22
C VAL A 207 3.58 -4.79 -1.57
N GLN A 208 3.61 -4.62 -0.25
CA GLN A 208 2.53 -3.93 0.47
C GLN A 208 2.86 -2.43 0.56
N MET A 209 2.01 -1.61 -0.05
CA MET A 209 2.08 -0.16 0.05
C MET A 209 1.20 0.31 1.20
N LEU A 210 1.79 1.06 2.13
CA LEU A 210 1.11 1.68 3.25
C LEU A 210 0.77 3.13 2.90
N THR A 211 -0.44 3.56 3.24
CA THR A 211 -0.87 4.95 3.19
C THR A 211 -1.02 5.46 4.61
N VAL A 212 -0.14 6.38 5.02
CA VAL A 212 -0.16 7.04 6.32
C VAL A 212 -0.70 8.44 6.14
N ARG A 213 -1.82 8.75 6.77
CA ARG A 213 -2.43 10.07 6.75
C ARG A 213 -1.82 10.94 7.85
N VAL A 214 -1.30 12.09 7.45
CA VAL A 214 -0.76 13.11 8.36
C VAL A 214 -1.82 14.17 8.57
N LYS A 215 -2.29 14.30 9.81
CA LYS A 215 -3.18 15.40 10.24
C LYS A 215 -2.38 16.34 11.12
N SER A 216 -2.55 17.63 10.95
CA SER A 216 -1.97 18.61 11.87
C SER A 216 -2.98 18.99 12.94
N ARG A 217 -2.49 19.32 14.15
CA ARG A 217 -3.26 19.97 15.20
C ARG A 217 -3.68 21.39 14.79
N ASN A 218 -2.90 22.04 13.93
CA ASN A 218 -3.28 23.32 13.34
C ASN A 218 -4.29 23.10 12.19
N PRO A 219 -5.56 23.55 12.31
CA PRO A 219 -6.58 23.35 11.28
C PRO A 219 -6.28 24.07 9.95
N GLN A 220 -5.34 25.02 9.94
CA GLN A 220 -4.91 25.70 8.72
C GLN A 220 -4.00 24.83 7.83
N VAL A 221 -3.46 23.74 8.38
CA VAL A 221 -2.65 22.78 7.62
C VAL A 221 -3.57 21.66 7.15
N ALA A 222 -3.80 21.60 5.83
CA ALA A 222 -4.60 20.55 5.22
C ALA A 222 -3.95 19.17 5.45
N PRO A 223 -4.75 18.14 5.77
CA PRO A 223 -4.23 16.78 5.90
C PRO A 223 -3.70 16.27 4.57
N PHE A 224 -2.63 15.49 4.61
CA PHE A 224 -2.03 14.88 3.42
C PHE A 224 -1.61 13.45 3.68
N ASP A 225 -1.53 12.67 2.60
CA ASP A 225 -1.21 11.25 2.67
C ASP A 225 0.25 11.00 2.25
N ILE A 226 0.93 10.16 3.02
CA ILE A 226 2.25 9.62 2.77
C ILE A 226 2.08 8.20 2.28
N ARG A 227 2.74 7.84 1.17
CA ARG A 227 2.74 6.49 0.63
C ARG A 227 4.14 5.93 0.70
N LEU A 228 4.30 4.77 1.33
CA LEU A 228 5.60 4.11 1.48
C LEU A 228 5.46 2.60 1.38
N ASN A 229 6.57 1.91 1.15
CA ASN A 229 6.59 0.46 1.22
C ASN A 229 6.53 0.01 2.69
N SER A 230 5.81 -1.07 2.96
CA SER A 230 5.78 -1.75 4.26
C SER A 230 7.15 -2.06 4.86
N THR A 231 8.17 -2.31 4.04
CA THR A 231 9.56 -2.54 4.49
C THR A 231 10.23 -1.27 5.05
N GLU A 232 9.80 -0.09 4.58
CA GLU A 232 10.34 1.21 5.00
C GLU A 232 9.65 1.74 6.27
N TYR A 233 8.59 1.08 6.71
CA TYR A 233 7.79 1.50 7.87
C TYR A 233 8.59 1.56 9.17
N GLY A 234 9.54 0.64 9.36
CA GLY A 234 10.41 0.61 10.54
C GLY A 234 11.25 1.87 10.66
N GLU A 235 11.97 2.23 9.59
CA GLU A 235 12.82 3.44 9.53
C GLU A 235 11.99 4.72 9.71
N LEU A 236 10.81 4.79 9.08
CA LEU A 236 9.90 5.92 9.25
C LEU A 236 9.46 6.05 10.72
N ARG A 237 9.07 4.94 11.36
CA ARG A 237 8.62 4.93 12.75
C ARG A 237 9.73 5.35 13.71
N GLU A 238 10.97 4.96 13.45
CA GLU A 238 12.12 5.36 14.28
C GLU A 238 12.39 6.87 14.23
N LYS A 239 12.06 7.53 13.10
CA LYS A 239 12.27 8.97 12.91
C LYS A 239 11.11 9.84 13.37
N LEU A 240 9.95 9.27 13.64
CA LEU A 240 8.79 10.00 14.13
C LEU A 240 8.83 10.14 15.65
N GLN A 241 8.60 11.36 16.13
CA GLN A 241 8.47 11.66 17.56
C GLN A 241 7.15 11.14 18.16
N ALA A 242 6.10 11.08 17.34
CA ALA A 242 4.78 10.60 17.73
C ALA A 242 4.49 9.20 17.17
N PRO A 243 3.85 8.30 17.94
CA PRO A 243 3.49 6.98 17.44
C PRO A 243 2.43 7.08 16.34
N ILE A 244 2.53 6.21 15.34
CA ILE A 244 1.51 6.07 14.29
C ILE A 244 0.34 5.25 14.87
N HIS A 245 -0.86 5.82 14.86
CA HIS A 245 -2.07 5.11 15.28
C HIS A 245 -2.54 4.19 14.15
N ALA A 246 -2.55 2.88 14.40
CA ALA A 246 -3.06 1.91 13.45
C ALA A 246 -4.59 1.98 13.40
N ALA A 247 -5.18 2.14 12.22
CA ALA A 247 -6.60 1.83 12.04
C ALA A 247 -6.82 0.34 12.34
N SER A 248 -7.94 0.01 12.99
CA SER A 248 -8.22 -1.26 13.67
C SER A 248 -8.14 -2.53 12.81
N ASN A 249 -7.90 -2.44 11.50
CA ASN A 249 -7.92 -3.57 10.56
C ASN A 249 -6.72 -3.62 9.61
N VAL A 250 -5.60 -2.96 9.91
CA VAL A 250 -4.43 -2.93 9.01
C VAL A 250 -3.29 -3.82 9.52
N VAL A 251 -3.09 -4.98 8.89
CA VAL A 251 -1.94 -5.85 9.14
C VAL A 251 -0.75 -5.35 8.32
N ILE A 252 0.31 -4.88 9.00
CA ILE A 252 1.56 -4.43 8.37
C ILE A 252 2.54 -5.60 8.31
N HIS A 253 2.94 -5.98 7.11
CA HIS A 253 3.98 -6.98 6.90
C HIS A 253 5.34 -6.29 6.77
N GLN A 254 6.16 -6.37 7.81
CA GLN A 254 7.43 -5.64 7.86
C GLN A 254 8.56 -6.40 7.15
N THR A 255 8.43 -7.72 6.96
CA THR A 255 9.46 -8.53 6.32
C THR A 255 8.92 -9.44 5.22
N LEU A 256 9.78 -9.80 4.25
CA LEU A 256 9.49 -10.85 3.26
C LEU A 256 9.14 -12.18 3.94
N ASN A 257 9.70 -12.44 5.12
CA ASN A 257 9.34 -13.60 5.93
C ASN A 257 7.89 -13.52 6.41
N ASP A 258 7.39 -12.37 6.83
CA ASP A 258 5.98 -12.22 7.26
C ASP A 258 5.02 -12.44 6.09
N LEU A 259 5.35 -11.87 4.92
CA LEU A 259 4.59 -12.10 3.68
C LEU A 259 4.59 -13.58 3.29
N PHE A 260 5.75 -14.25 3.39
CA PHE A 260 5.85 -15.68 3.12
C PHE A 260 5.05 -16.50 4.13
N LEU A 261 5.11 -16.17 5.42
CA LEU A 261 4.38 -16.89 6.47
C LEU A 261 2.86 -16.82 6.26
N ASP A 262 2.35 -15.65 5.84
CA ASP A 262 0.95 -15.48 5.44
C ASP A 262 0.58 -16.38 4.27
N ALA A 263 1.38 -16.36 3.20
CA ALA A 263 1.11 -17.14 2.00
C ALA A 263 1.26 -18.66 2.25
N PHE A 264 2.27 -19.05 3.04
CA PHE A 264 2.48 -20.42 3.50
C PHE A 264 1.30 -20.90 4.34
N ARG A 265 0.83 -20.08 5.28
CA ARG A 265 -0.35 -20.38 6.09
C ARG A 265 -1.59 -20.58 5.22
N ALA A 266 -1.88 -19.65 4.31
CA ALA A 266 -3.03 -19.75 3.41
C ALA A 266 -2.98 -21.02 2.56
N GLN A 267 -1.79 -21.40 2.06
CA GLN A 267 -1.61 -22.64 1.32
C GLN A 267 -1.80 -23.89 2.19
N VAL A 268 -1.31 -23.88 3.42
CA VAL A 268 -1.43 -25.01 4.35
C VAL A 268 -2.85 -25.19 4.88
N GLU A 269 -3.62 -24.11 5.02
CA GLU A 269 -5.04 -24.17 5.40
C GLU A 269 -5.91 -24.85 4.33
N LEU A 270 -5.45 -24.90 3.07
CA LEU A 270 -6.09 -25.67 2.00
C LEU A 270 -5.73 -27.17 2.05
N ASN A 271 -4.70 -27.56 2.78
CA ASN A 271 -4.29 -28.95 2.89
C ASN A 271 -5.22 -29.72 3.86
N PRO A 272 -5.54 -31.00 3.59
CA PRO A 272 -6.41 -31.77 4.47
C PRO A 272 -5.87 -31.86 5.90
N HIS A 273 -6.72 -31.58 6.89
CA HIS A 273 -6.36 -31.72 8.29
C HIS A 273 -6.07 -33.17 8.67
N CYS A 274 -5.19 -33.35 9.65
CA CYS A 274 -4.87 -34.66 10.18
C CYS A 274 -5.52 -34.87 11.54
N ALA A 275 -6.33 -35.91 11.64
CA ALA A 275 -6.87 -36.37 12.90
C ALA A 275 -5.74 -36.93 13.77
N MET A 276 -5.64 -36.43 15.01
CA MET A 276 -4.70 -36.97 15.98
C MET A 276 -5.24 -38.26 16.58
N PRO A 277 -4.41 -39.31 16.74
CA PRO A 277 -4.80 -40.51 17.47
C PRO A 277 -5.20 -40.17 18.91
N ALA A 278 -6.25 -40.81 19.44
CA ALA A 278 -6.83 -40.51 20.77
C ALA A 278 -5.83 -40.61 21.95
N HIS A 279 -4.68 -41.28 21.77
CA HIS A 279 -3.63 -41.41 22.78
C HIS A 279 -2.64 -40.23 22.82
N LEU A 280 -2.67 -39.32 21.84
CA LEU A 280 -1.80 -38.13 21.72
C LEU A 280 -2.63 -36.83 21.89
N GLN A 281 -3.63 -36.88 22.77
CA GLN A 281 -4.58 -35.78 22.98
C GLN A 281 -3.91 -34.52 23.57
N GLU A 282 -2.77 -34.66 24.24
CA GLU A 282 -1.98 -33.54 24.77
C GLU A 282 -0.97 -33.08 23.73
N VAL A 283 -1.30 -31.97 23.05
CA VAL A 283 -0.38 -31.32 22.12
C VAL A 283 0.70 -30.60 22.93
N GLU A 284 1.92 -31.11 22.85
CA GLU A 284 3.10 -30.48 23.47
C GLU A 284 3.32 -29.05 22.93
N PRO A 285 3.96 -28.16 23.71
CA PRO A 285 4.37 -26.86 23.20
C PRO A 285 5.37 -27.02 22.05
N CYS A 286 5.27 -26.12 21.07
CA CYS A 286 6.16 -26.06 19.93
C CYS A 286 7.63 -25.93 20.40
N ILE A 287 8.51 -26.82 19.94
CA ILE A 287 9.93 -26.81 20.33
C ILE A 287 10.70 -25.59 19.81
N GLY A 288 10.14 -24.88 18.81
CA GLY A 288 10.75 -23.69 18.22
C GLY A 288 10.48 -22.42 19.03
N CYS A 289 9.21 -22.13 19.33
CA CYS A 289 8.83 -20.90 20.03
C CYS A 289 8.50 -21.09 21.51
N MET A 290 8.23 -22.32 21.95
CA MET A 290 7.78 -22.67 23.30
C MET A 290 6.52 -21.92 23.80
N GLN A 291 5.79 -21.24 22.90
CA GLN A 291 4.62 -20.42 23.25
C GLN A 291 3.30 -21.03 22.78
N GLY A 292 3.27 -21.63 21.59
CA GLY A 292 2.05 -22.17 20.97
C GLY A 292 2.05 -23.70 20.86
N PRO A 293 0.90 -24.32 20.60
CA PRO A 293 0.80 -25.78 20.44
C PRO A 293 1.53 -26.28 19.20
N ALA A 294 2.14 -27.46 19.28
CA ALA A 294 2.71 -28.19 18.16
C ALA A 294 1.63 -28.75 17.21
N ASN A 295 1.02 -27.87 16.41
CA ASN A 295 -0.16 -28.18 15.60
C ASN A 295 0.13 -28.60 14.15
N VAL A 296 1.38 -28.90 13.81
CA VAL A 296 1.78 -29.28 12.45
C VAL A 296 2.34 -30.71 12.40
N LYS A 297 1.86 -31.47 11.42
CA LYS A 297 2.44 -32.76 11.03
C LYS A 297 2.76 -32.77 9.54
N LEU A 298 3.88 -33.39 9.19
CA LEU A 298 4.29 -33.58 7.81
C LEU A 298 3.79 -34.96 7.32
N PHE A 299 3.06 -34.97 6.21
CA PHE A 299 2.58 -36.17 5.54
C PHE A 299 2.88 -36.07 4.06
N HIS A 300 3.56 -37.07 3.51
CA HIS A 300 3.84 -37.11 2.08
C HIS A 300 2.52 -37.18 1.29
N ARG A 301 2.21 -36.11 0.55
CA ARG A 301 0.95 -35.94 -0.20
C ARG A 301 1.14 -35.37 -1.59
N CYS A 302 2.29 -34.77 -1.88
CA CYS A 302 2.61 -34.38 -3.24
C CYS A 302 2.59 -35.60 -4.18
N GLY A 303 1.85 -35.49 -5.29
CA GLY A 303 1.68 -36.57 -6.26
C GLY A 303 2.89 -36.73 -7.18
N ALA A 304 3.04 -37.92 -7.77
CA ALA A 304 4.17 -38.36 -8.60
C ALA A 304 4.52 -37.48 -9.82
N SER A 305 3.72 -36.45 -10.14
CA SER A 305 4.03 -35.44 -11.16
C SER A 305 5.20 -34.53 -10.80
N ALA A 306 5.62 -34.52 -9.52
CA ALA A 306 6.90 -33.98 -9.07
C ALA A 306 7.78 -35.16 -8.66
N ALA A 307 8.51 -35.73 -9.63
CA ALA A 307 9.34 -36.92 -9.49
C ALA A 307 10.02 -37.05 -8.10
N GLY A 308 9.62 -38.07 -7.33
CA GLY A 308 10.43 -38.83 -6.37
C GLY A 308 11.21 -38.14 -5.23
N GLU A 309 11.08 -36.83 -5.01
CA GLU A 309 12.03 -36.09 -4.14
C GLU A 309 11.56 -35.79 -2.70
N CYS A 310 10.26 -35.87 -2.39
CA CYS A 310 9.77 -35.74 -1.01
C CYS A 310 9.68 -37.12 -0.35
N GLU A 311 9.97 -37.19 0.96
CA GLU A 311 9.98 -38.45 1.71
C GLU A 311 8.91 -38.49 2.81
N MET A 312 8.53 -39.69 3.21
CA MET A 312 7.57 -39.89 4.30
C MET A 312 8.20 -39.56 5.67
N CYS A 313 7.82 -38.42 6.23
CA CYS A 313 8.21 -38.04 7.59
C CYS A 313 7.42 -38.86 8.64
N ARG A 314 8.13 -39.46 9.61
CA ARG A 314 7.54 -40.22 10.72
C ARG A 314 7.65 -39.52 12.07
N CYS A 315 8.04 -38.25 12.09
CA CYS A 315 8.11 -37.48 13.33
C CYS A 315 6.71 -37.23 13.92
N ARG A 316 6.64 -37.19 15.24
CA ARG A 316 5.46 -36.66 15.95
C ARG A 316 5.32 -35.14 15.70
N PRO A 317 4.12 -34.56 15.84
CA PRO A 317 3.95 -33.11 15.80
C PRO A 317 4.76 -32.46 16.93
N MET A 318 5.70 -31.59 16.57
CA MET A 318 6.57 -30.87 17.54
C MET A 318 6.67 -29.38 17.25
N TRP A 319 6.08 -28.91 16.15
CA TRP A 319 6.22 -27.56 15.66
C TRP A 319 4.85 -26.92 15.46
N CYS A 320 4.75 -25.62 15.72
CA CYS A 320 3.61 -24.82 15.31
C CYS A 320 3.76 -24.36 13.85
N LEU A 321 2.65 -23.93 13.24
CA LEU A 321 2.63 -23.47 11.85
C LEU A 321 3.63 -22.34 11.56
N ALA A 322 3.70 -21.35 12.45
CA ALA A 322 4.59 -20.21 12.27
C ALA A 322 6.07 -20.63 12.29
N CYS A 323 6.48 -21.48 13.25
CA CYS A 323 7.87 -21.94 13.32
C CYS A 323 8.23 -22.85 12.14
N MET A 324 7.31 -23.70 11.69
CA MET A 324 7.53 -24.53 10.51
C MET A 324 7.69 -23.68 9.25
N GLY A 325 6.86 -22.65 9.07
CA GLY A 325 6.97 -21.71 7.95
C GLY A 325 8.30 -20.94 7.98
N ARG A 326 8.75 -20.45 9.14
CA ARG A 326 10.06 -19.76 9.26
C ARG A 326 11.21 -20.69 8.92
N TRP A 327 11.15 -21.93 9.39
CA TRP A 327 12.14 -22.94 9.03
C TRP A 327 12.17 -23.18 7.52
N PHE A 328 11.00 -23.37 6.92
CA PHE A 328 10.86 -23.60 5.49
C PHE A 328 11.46 -22.44 4.68
N ALA A 329 11.13 -21.19 5.01
CA ALA A 329 11.66 -19.99 4.37
C ALA A 329 13.19 -19.89 4.47
N SER A 330 13.75 -20.20 5.64
CA SER A 330 15.21 -20.15 5.88
C SER A 330 16.02 -21.14 5.02
N ARG A 331 15.35 -22.14 4.43
CA ARG A 331 15.98 -23.17 3.59
C ARG A 331 15.80 -22.91 2.09
N GLN A 332 15.13 -21.81 1.73
CA GLN A 332 14.96 -21.42 0.34
C GLN A 332 16.09 -20.53 -0.17
N ASP A 333 16.21 -20.45 -1.50
CA ASP A 333 17.11 -19.54 -2.19
C ASP A 333 16.71 -18.09 -1.90
N GLN A 334 17.49 -17.40 -1.06
CA GLN A 334 17.20 -16.03 -0.64
C GLN A 334 17.27 -15.02 -1.79
N GLN A 335 17.88 -15.38 -2.93
CA GLN A 335 17.94 -14.55 -4.13
C GLN A 335 16.69 -14.67 -4.99
N ARG A 336 15.83 -15.68 -4.75
CA ARG A 336 14.62 -15.96 -5.55
C ARG A 336 13.37 -16.20 -4.67
N PRO A 337 12.89 -15.18 -3.96
CA PRO A 337 11.72 -15.25 -3.07
C PRO A 337 10.42 -15.67 -3.77
N GLU A 338 10.28 -15.39 -5.06
CA GLU A 338 9.11 -15.76 -5.87
C GLU A 338 8.92 -17.28 -6.01
N ARG A 339 9.98 -18.06 -5.78
CA ARG A 339 9.95 -19.54 -5.86
C ARG A 339 9.83 -20.22 -4.51
N TRP A 340 9.81 -19.48 -3.40
CA TRP A 340 9.87 -20.09 -2.06
C TRP A 340 8.75 -21.11 -1.84
N LEU A 341 7.50 -20.80 -2.14
CA LEU A 341 6.37 -21.74 -1.96
C LEU A 341 6.48 -23.02 -2.80
N SER A 342 7.12 -22.92 -3.98
CA SER A 342 7.36 -24.07 -4.87
C SER A 342 8.59 -24.90 -4.47
N GLY A 343 9.39 -24.40 -3.53
CA GLY A 343 10.60 -25.06 -3.07
C GLY A 343 10.33 -26.22 -2.10
N ARG A 344 11.42 -26.74 -1.54
CA ARG A 344 11.41 -27.85 -0.58
C ARG A 344 12.27 -27.49 0.62
N ALA A 345 11.99 -28.13 1.75
CA ALA A 345 12.82 -28.01 2.95
C ALA A 345 13.00 -29.38 3.61
N PRO A 346 14.13 -29.64 4.27
CA PRO A 346 14.29 -30.82 5.10
C PRO A 346 13.50 -30.66 6.41
N CYS A 347 12.87 -31.72 6.90
CA CYS A 347 12.26 -31.72 8.23
C CYS A 347 13.29 -31.28 9.30
N PRO A 348 12.97 -30.34 10.21
CA PRO A 348 13.91 -29.90 11.24
C PRO A 348 14.43 -31.03 12.15
N THR A 349 13.66 -32.11 12.25
CA THR A 349 13.94 -33.24 13.16
C THR A 349 14.60 -34.41 12.43
N CYS A 350 13.92 -34.99 11.43
CA CYS A 350 14.42 -36.19 10.74
C CYS A 350 15.07 -35.90 9.39
N ARG A 351 15.11 -34.63 8.94
CA ARG A 351 15.63 -34.18 7.64
C ARG A 351 14.93 -34.73 6.39
N ALA A 352 13.88 -35.54 6.53
CA ALA A 352 13.05 -35.97 5.42
C ALA A 352 12.59 -34.74 4.59
N PRO A 353 12.91 -34.67 3.29
CA PRO A 353 12.52 -33.55 2.43
C PRO A 353 11.00 -33.49 2.29
N PHE A 354 10.45 -32.29 2.38
CA PHE A 354 9.01 -32.03 2.26
C PHE A 354 8.76 -30.72 1.50
N CYS A 355 7.58 -30.60 0.89
CA CYS A 355 7.08 -29.39 0.27
C CYS A 355 5.87 -28.83 1.03
N VAL A 356 5.38 -27.64 0.65
CA VAL A 356 4.24 -27.00 1.33
C VAL A 356 2.97 -27.87 1.35
N LEU A 357 2.76 -28.72 0.33
CA LEU A 357 1.60 -29.63 0.23
C LEU A 357 1.66 -30.78 1.26
N ASP A 358 2.85 -31.10 1.75
CA ASP A 358 3.04 -32.16 2.73
C ASP A 358 2.73 -31.68 4.16
N VAL A 359 2.57 -30.36 4.36
CA VAL A 359 2.32 -29.77 5.68
C VAL A 359 0.83 -29.85 6.00
N SER A 360 0.47 -30.49 7.11
CA SER A 360 -0.92 -30.66 7.53
C SER A 360 -1.15 -30.18 8.96
N LEU A 361 -2.23 -29.44 9.17
CA LEU A 361 -2.66 -28.99 10.49
C LEU A 361 -3.37 -30.12 11.25
N THR A 362 -3.10 -30.25 12.54
CA THR A 362 -3.75 -31.24 13.40
C THR A 362 -5.11 -30.74 13.85
N SER A 363 -6.19 -31.46 13.55
CA SER A 363 -7.52 -31.16 14.12
C SER A 363 -7.60 -31.74 15.53
N GLN A 364 -7.70 -30.90 16.55
CA GLN A 364 -8.13 -31.39 17.86
C GLN A 364 -9.63 -31.73 17.76
N ASN A 365 -10.02 -32.97 18.05
CA ASN A 365 -11.43 -33.27 18.32
C ASN A 365 -11.87 -32.33 19.44
N PRO A 366 -12.96 -31.55 19.28
CA PRO A 366 -13.44 -30.68 20.34
C PRO A 366 -13.71 -31.54 21.57
N THR A 367 -12.88 -31.38 22.59
CA THR A 367 -13.05 -32.09 23.85
C THR A 367 -14.39 -31.67 24.45
N SER A 368 -15.08 -32.64 25.06
CA SER A 368 -16.40 -32.54 25.72
C SER A 368 -16.60 -31.35 26.67
N LYS A 369 -15.56 -30.58 26.98
CA LYS A 369 -15.63 -29.32 27.74
C LYS A 369 -16.25 -28.16 26.95
N GLN A 370 -16.19 -28.14 25.61
CA GLN A 370 -16.85 -27.09 24.81
C GLN A 370 -18.38 -27.32 24.68
N LEU A 371 -18.84 -28.57 24.67
CA LEU A 371 -20.28 -28.88 24.64
C LEU A 371 -20.99 -28.55 25.96
N GLN A 372 -20.33 -28.70 27.11
CA GLN A 372 -20.90 -28.26 28.39
C GLN A 372 -21.05 -26.75 28.48
N HIS A 373 -20.13 -25.98 27.86
CA HIS A 373 -20.23 -24.53 27.88
C HIS A 373 -21.33 -23.99 26.95
N VAL A 374 -21.60 -24.67 25.83
CA VAL A 374 -22.70 -24.33 24.91
C VAL A 374 -24.06 -24.74 25.48
N MET A 375 -24.16 -25.89 26.15
CA MET A 375 -25.39 -26.32 26.81
C MET A 375 -25.71 -25.52 28.09
N ALA A 376 -24.69 -25.06 28.83
CA ALA A 376 -24.86 -24.16 29.97
C ALA A 376 -25.24 -22.72 29.57
N HIS A 377 -24.92 -22.30 28.33
CA HIS A 377 -25.33 -20.99 27.82
C HIS A 377 -26.79 -21.00 27.30
N HIS A 378 -27.23 -22.12 26.73
CA HIS A 378 -28.64 -22.29 26.29
C HIS A 378 -29.63 -22.40 27.45
N SER A 379 -29.21 -22.91 28.61
CA SER A 379 -30.04 -23.00 29.83
C SER A 379 -30.07 -21.72 30.66
N ARG A 380 -29.14 -20.76 30.42
CA ARG A 380 -29.21 -19.41 31.01
C ARG A 380 -30.02 -18.43 30.16
N LEU A 381 -30.08 -18.63 28.85
CA LEU A 381 -30.85 -17.78 27.94
C LEU A 381 -32.37 -18.04 27.99
N SER A 382 -32.83 -19.16 28.57
CA SER A 382 -34.25 -19.40 28.82
C SER A 382 -34.78 -18.82 30.15
N ASN A 383 -33.91 -18.21 30.96
CA ASN A 383 -34.26 -17.75 32.32
C ASN A 383 -33.99 -16.25 32.59
N SER A 384 -33.74 -15.45 31.55
CA SER A 384 -33.60 -14.00 31.70
C SER A 384 -34.18 -13.24 30.50
N GLN A 385 -35.50 -13.31 30.34
CA GLN A 385 -36.26 -12.27 29.64
C GLN A 385 -37.40 -11.80 30.55
N SER A 386 -37.04 -10.95 31.51
CA SER A 386 -37.94 -9.96 32.10
C SER A 386 -37.21 -8.63 32.04
N CYS A 387 -37.27 -7.99 30.87
CA CYS A 387 -36.89 -6.60 30.73
C CYS A 387 -38.10 -5.76 31.13
N GLU A 388 -38.01 -5.11 32.28
CA GLU A 388 -38.82 -3.94 32.59
C GLU A 388 -38.65 -2.90 31.47
N ILE A 389 -39.68 -2.10 31.23
CA ILE A 389 -39.86 -1.16 30.10
C ILE A 389 -40.58 -1.83 28.91
N CYS A 390 -41.90 -2.00 29.06
CA CYS A 390 -42.96 -1.78 28.07
C CYS A 390 -44.26 -2.39 28.63
N GLY A 391 -45.11 -1.58 29.25
CA GLY A 391 -46.44 -2.02 29.69
C GLY A 391 -47.40 -2.19 28.52
N ASN A 392 -47.59 -3.41 28.05
CA ASN A 392 -48.89 -4.03 27.71
C ASN A 392 -48.68 -5.46 27.14
N PRO A 393 -49.59 -6.40 27.42
CA PRO A 393 -49.38 -7.83 27.18
C PRO A 393 -49.58 -8.20 25.71
N ILE A 394 -48.68 -9.03 25.17
CA ILE A 394 -48.92 -9.81 23.96
C ILE A 394 -49.34 -11.22 24.41
N GLU A 395 -50.62 -11.54 24.22
CA GLU A 395 -51.17 -12.89 24.38
C GLU A 395 -50.46 -13.88 23.45
N LEU A 396 -49.79 -14.86 24.05
CA LEU A 396 -49.34 -16.08 23.39
C LEU A 396 -50.48 -17.10 23.44
N GLN A 397 -51.23 -17.25 22.35
CA GLN A 397 -52.05 -18.44 22.13
C GLN A 397 -51.16 -19.60 21.72
N LEU A 398 -50.92 -20.50 22.68
CA LEU A 398 -50.59 -21.90 22.41
C LEU A 398 -51.81 -22.57 21.79
N SER A 399 -51.65 -23.22 20.63
CA SER A 399 -52.49 -24.36 20.27
C SER A 399 -51.59 -25.56 20.01
N SER A 400 -51.75 -26.52 20.90
CA SER A 400 -51.37 -27.91 20.80
C SER A 400 -52.07 -28.59 19.64
N ASP A 401 -51.44 -29.64 19.09
CA ASP A 401 -51.98 -31.01 19.09
C ASP A 401 -51.64 -31.85 17.85
N HIS A 402 -51.15 -33.05 18.21
CA HIS A 402 -51.41 -34.38 17.67
C HIS A 402 -51.16 -34.74 16.18
N GLU A 403 -50.12 -35.55 16.01
CA GLU A 403 -50.20 -37.00 15.73
C GLU A 403 -50.84 -37.53 14.42
N THR A 404 -50.08 -38.43 13.78
CA THR A 404 -50.50 -39.58 12.95
C THR A 404 -51.09 -39.33 11.56
N GLN A 405 -50.45 -39.82 10.49
CA GLN A 405 -50.54 -41.22 10.00
C GLN A 405 -49.82 -41.41 8.64
N ASN A 406 -49.23 -42.60 8.49
CA ASN A 406 -48.74 -43.21 7.25
C ASN A 406 -49.86 -43.43 6.22
N GLN A 407 -49.54 -43.35 4.91
CA GLN A 407 -49.49 -44.49 3.96
C GLN A 407 -49.71 -44.07 2.49
N LEU A 408 -48.79 -44.59 1.64
CA LEU A 408 -48.95 -45.11 0.27
C LEU A 408 -49.61 -44.23 -0.83
N SER A 409 -48.91 -44.04 -1.95
CA SER A 409 -48.93 -44.98 -3.10
C SER A 409 -48.27 -44.40 -4.36
N SER A 410 -47.45 -45.25 -5.00
CA SER A 410 -47.21 -45.39 -6.45
C SER A 410 -47.24 -44.17 -7.38
N SER A 411 -46.10 -43.85 -7.99
CA SER A 411 -45.75 -44.18 -9.39
C SER A 411 -44.32 -43.80 -9.69
#